data_AF-A0A662CPL7-F1
#
_entry.id   AF-A0A662CPL7-F1
#
_cell.length_a   1.000
_cell.length_b   1.000
_cell.length_c   1.000
_cell.angle_alpha   90.00
_cell.angle_beta   90.00
_cell.angle_gamma   90.00
#
_symmetry.space_group_name_H-M   'P 1'
#
loop_
_entity.id
_entity.type
_entity.pdbx_description
1 polymer ?
#
loop_
_entity_poly.entity_id
_entity_poly.type
_entity_poly.pdbx_seq_one_letter_code
_entity_poly.pdbx_strand_id
1 'polypeptide(L)' 'MAVAEVTVVPLGTGSPSLSVYVAKALKILEQSGLKYQLTPMGTIIEGDPKE' A
#
# COMPACT_ATOMS: atom_id res chain seq x y z
N MET A 1 4.66 -8.82 16.04
CA MET A 1 4.93 -7.56 15.32
C MET A 1 5.83 -7.82 14.12
N ALA A 2 5.24 -7.82 12.93
CA ALA A 2 5.91 -7.91 11.65
C ALA A 2 5.84 -6.55 10.95
N VAL A 3 6.91 -6.23 10.22
CA VAL A 3 6.97 -5.05 9.34
C VAL A 3 7.17 -5.57 7.93
N ALA A 4 6.33 -5.12 7.01
CA ALA A 4 6.39 -5.50 5.60
C ALA A 4 6.37 -4.25 4.72
N GLU A 5 7.14 -4.28 3.64
CA GLU A 5 7.07 -3.28 2.57
C GLU A 5 6.26 -3.86 1.40
N VAL A 6 5.24 -3.12 0.96
CA VAL A 6 4.36 -3.50 -0.13
C VAL A 6 4.37 -2.41 -1.20
N THR A 7 4.66 -2.83 -2.43
CA THR A 7 4.62 -1.96 -3.61
C THR A 7 3.63 -2.52 -4.62
N VAL A 8 2.65 -1.71 -5.00
CA VAL A 8 1.60 -2.08 -5.97
C VAL A 8 1.97 -1.51 -7.34
N VAL A 9 2.27 -2.40 -8.29
CA VAL A 9 2.61 -2.03 -9.66
C VAL A 9 1.49 -2.50 -10.60
N PRO A 10 0.49 -1.64 -10.88
CA PRO A 10 -0.57 -1.98 -11.82
C PRO A 10 -0.01 -2.11 -13.24
N LEU A 11 -0.37 -3.20 -13.93
CA LEU A 11 0.04 -3.49 -15.29
C LEU A 11 -1.13 -3.24 -16.26
N GLY A 12 -0.83 -2.75 -17.46
CA GLY A 12 -1.84 -2.55 -18.51
C GLY A 12 -2.79 -1.36 -18.27
N THR A 13 -2.37 -0.34 -17.53
CA THR A 13 -3.18 0.86 -17.21
C THR A 13 -3.43 1.80 -18.38
N GLY A 14 -2.76 1.59 -19.53
CA GLY A 14 -2.84 2.45 -20.71
C GLY A 14 -2.28 3.87 -20.50
N SER A 15 -1.75 4.17 -19.32
CA SER A 15 -1.23 5.48 -18.93
C SER A 15 -0.06 5.31 -17.96
N PRO A 16 0.99 6.17 -18.04
CA PRO A 16 2.11 6.13 -17.11
C PRO A 16 1.75 6.62 -15.70
N SER A 17 0.60 7.29 -15.53
CA SER A 17 0.15 7.78 -14.23
C SER A 17 -0.52 6.66 -13.43
N LEU A 18 0.07 6.32 -12.28
CA LEU A 18 -0.40 5.24 -11.40
C LEU A 18 -1.06 5.74 -10.11
N SER A 19 -1.12 7.06 -9.91
CA SER A 19 -1.55 7.69 -8.66
C SER A 19 -2.96 7.29 -8.21
N VAL A 20 -3.89 7.12 -9.14
CA VAL A 20 -5.27 6.69 -8.83
C VAL A 20 -5.32 5.28 -8.24
N TYR A 21 -4.43 4.38 -8.69
CA TYR A 21 -4.36 3.01 -8.17
C TYR A 21 -3.72 2.99 -6.78
N VAL A 22 -2.63 3.75 -6.59
CA VAL A 22 -1.97 3.89 -5.28
C VAL A 22 -2.92 4.51 -4.26
N ALA A 23 -3.67 5.56 -4.63
CA ALA A 23 -4.66 6.20 -3.76
C ALA A 23 -5.77 5.24 -3.32
N LYS A 24 -6.23 4.33 -4.21
CA LYS A 24 -7.20 3.29 -3.86
C LYS A 24 -6.63 2.27 -2.89
N ALA A 25 -5.39 1.83 -3.09
CA ALA A 25 -4.72 0.89 -2.18
C ALA A 25 -4.53 1.49 -0.77
N LEU A 26 -4.15 2.76 -0.69
CA LEU A 26 -4.02 3.48 0.58
C LEU A 26 -5.36 3.58 1.31
N LYS A 27 -6.46 3.83 0.59
CA LYS A 27 -7.79 3.89 1.21
C LYS A 27 -8.22 2.56 1.84
N ILE A 28 -7.79 1.43 1.27
CA ILE A 28 -8.02 0.10 1.85
C ILE A 28 -7.19 -0.08 3.13
N LEU A 29 -5.92 0.36 3.10
CA LEU A 29 -5.05 0.34 4.27
C LEU A 29 -5.61 1.20 5.42
N GLU A 30 -6.12 2.39 5.12
CA GLU A 30 -6.80 3.24 6.12
C GLU A 30 -8.00 2.53 6.77
N GLN A 31 -8.79 1.79 5.98
CA GLN A 31 -9.94 1.03 6.47
C GLN A 31 -9.54 -0.21 7.29
N SER A 32 -8.34 -0.76 7.06
CA SER A 32 -7.85 -1.93 7.79
C SER A 32 -7.48 -1.63 9.24
N GLY A 33 -7.26 -0.35 9.59
CA GLY A 33 -6.80 0.05 10.92
C GLY A 33 -5.33 -0.32 11.22
N LEU A 34 -4.62 -0.92 10.26
CA LEU A 34 -3.19 -1.22 10.38
C LEU A 34 -2.38 0.08 10.34
N LYS A 35 -1.29 0.11 11.11
CA LYS A 35 -0.35 1.22 11.05
C LYS A 35 0.46 1.12 9.76
N TYR A 36 0.44 2.17 8.95
CA TYR A 36 1.17 2.21 7.69
C TYR A 36 1.88 3.55 7.49
N GLN A 37 2.93 3.54 6.66
CA GLN A 37 3.66 4.71 6.22
C GLN A 37 3.89 4.64 4.71
N LEU A 38 3.39 5.64 3.97
CA LEU A 38 3.67 5.79 2.56
C LEU A 38 5.07 6.39 2.36
N THR A 39 5.85 5.78 1.47
CA THR A 39 7.18 6.27 1.05
C THR A 39 7.24 6.38 -0.48
N PRO A 40 8.27 7.04 -1.04
CA PRO A 40 8.40 7.16 -2.50
C PRO A 40 8.55 5.82 -3.24
N MET A 41 9.08 4.79 -2.58
CA MET A 41 9.37 3.49 -3.19
C MET A 41 8.33 2.41 -2.90
N GLY A 42 7.50 2.61 -1.87
CA GLY A 42 6.55 1.61 -1.39
C GLY A 42 5.78 2.05 -0.15
N THR A 43 4.91 1.19 0.34
CA THR A 43 4.17 1.41 1.58
C THR A 43 4.64 0.42 2.64
N ILE A 44 5.10 0.96 3.78
CA ILE A 44 5.49 0.16 4.94
C ILE A 44 4.25 -0.09 5.77
N ILE A 45 4.01 -1.33 6.17
CA ILE A 45 2.87 -1.75 6.98
C ILE A 45 3.41 -2.46 8.21
N GLU A 46 2.87 -2.12 9.38
CA GLU A 46 3.21 -2.71 10.67
C GLU A 46 1.95 -3.37 11.25
N GLY A 47 2.06 -4.63 11.67
CA GLY A 47 0.93 -5.38 12.26
C GLY A 47 1.38 -6.67 12.95
N ASP A 48 0.45 -7.36 13.60
CA ASP A 48 0.73 -8.69 14.15
C ASP A 48 0.34 -9.77 13.12
N PRO A 49 1.28 -10.64 12.68
CA PRO A 49 1.02 -11.61 11.62
C PRO A 49 0.13 -12.79 12.05
N LYS A 50 -0.35 -12.79 13.29
CA LYS A 50 -1.18 -13.85 13.89
C LYS A 50 -2.64 -13.43 14.11
N GLU A 51 -3.03 -12.22 13.71
CA GLU A 51 -4.42 -11.73 13.70
C GLU A 51 -4.94 -11.58 12.26
#